data_AF-A0AA51N7Q4-F1
#
_entry.id   AF-A0AA51N7Q4-F1
#
_cell.length_a   1.000
_cell.length_b   1.000
_cell.length_c   1.000
_cell.angle_alpha   90.00
_cell.angle_beta   90.00
_cell.angle_gamma   90.00
#
_symmetry.space_group_name_H-M   'P 1'
#
loop_
_entity.id
_entity.type
_entity.pdbx_description
1 polymer ?
#
loop_
_entity_poly.entity_id
_entity_poly.type
_entity_poly.pdbx_seq_one_letter_code
_entity_poly.pdbx_strand_id
1 'polypeptide(L)'
;MKGIIKNLAPHIFLIDGVGAFLTAINTGIIFILIQEWIGMPYQVLIPLAIIAAVFCLYSLGCHFFLKRNRRNYLRAIAIGNLMYISLTAILVYLHFDRLEILGVIYFISEMTIVSILIYIEFSISKIIDLNQ
;
A
#
# COMPACT_ATOMS: atom_id res chain seq x y z
N MET A 1 -3.61 -26.78 9.26
CA MET A 1 -3.89 -25.33 9.14
C MET A 1 -2.73 -24.42 9.60
N LYS A 2 -2.11 -24.66 10.76
CA LYS A 2 -1.04 -23.81 11.34
C LYS A 2 0.23 -23.63 10.45
N GLY A 3 0.70 -24.69 9.78
CA GLY A 3 1.86 -24.60 8.88
C GLY A 3 1.62 -23.80 7.59
N ILE A 4 0.39 -23.85 7.08
CA ILE A 4 0.00 -23.15 5.83
C ILE A 4 0.05 -21.63 6.03
N ILE A 5 -0.47 -21.13 7.15
CA ILE A 5 -0.55 -19.70 7.43
C ILE A 5 0.83 -19.09 7.71
N LYS A 6 1.74 -19.84 8.37
CA LYS A 6 3.12 -19.38 8.61
C LYS A 6 3.92 -19.25 7.30
N ASN A 7 3.62 -20.09 6.31
CA ASN A 7 4.18 -20.00 4.97
C ASN A 7 3.51 -18.93 4.10
N LEU A 8 2.34 -18.42 4.47
CA LEU A 8 1.64 -17.36 3.73
C LEU A 8 2.27 -15.97 3.93
N ALA A 9 2.81 -15.68 5.13
CA ALA A 9 3.35 -14.36 5.45
C ALA A 9 4.42 -13.84 4.45
N PRO A 10 5.42 -14.63 4.00
CA PRO A 10 6.32 -14.23 2.92
C PRO A 10 5.60 -13.79 1.65
N HIS A 11 4.58 -14.54 1.22
CA HIS A 11 3.82 -14.20 0.01
C HIS A 11 3.06 -12.89 0.17
N ILE A 12 2.57 -12.58 1.37
CA ILE A 12 1.92 -11.29 1.64
C ILE A 12 2.91 -10.13 1.54
N PHE A 13 4.12 -10.26 2.12
CA PHE A 13 5.16 -9.23 1.96
C PHE A 13 5.52 -8.99 0.48
N LEU A 14 5.51 -10.05 -0.33
CA LEU A 14 5.76 -9.93 -1.77
C LEU A 14 4.60 -9.24 -2.50
N ILE A 15 3.36 -9.62 -2.20
CA ILE A 15 2.16 -9.03 -2.77
C ILE A 15 2.08 -7.53 -2.44
N ASP A 16 2.30 -7.17 -1.17
CA ASP A 16 2.35 -5.77 -0.74
C ASP A 16 3.49 -5.01 -1.43
N GLY A 17 4.70 -5.58 -1.47
CA GLY A 17 5.83 -4.95 -2.15
C GLY A 17 5.60 -4.69 -3.65
N VAL A 18 5.00 -5.65 -4.36
CA VAL A 18 4.62 -5.48 -5.77
C VAL A 18 3.50 -4.45 -5.92
N GLY A 19 2.50 -4.47 -5.04
CA GLY A 19 1.43 -3.47 -5.02
C GLY A 19 1.98 -2.05 -4.83
N ALA A 20 2.83 -1.86 -3.82
CA ALA A 20 3.48 -0.59 -3.52
C ALA A 20 4.40 -0.12 -4.67
N PHE A 21 5.08 -1.04 -5.35
CA PHE A 21 5.85 -0.73 -6.57
C PHE A 21 4.94 -0.19 -7.69
N LEU A 22 3.81 -0.86 -7.94
CA LEU A 22 2.84 -0.41 -8.93
C LEU A 22 2.26 0.96 -8.57
N THR A 23 1.91 1.19 -7.30
CA THR A 23 1.47 2.50 -6.81
C THR A 23 2.54 3.57 -7.00
N ALA A 24 3.81 3.27 -6.71
CA ALA A 24 4.91 4.21 -6.90
C ALA A 24 5.11 4.59 -8.38
N ILE A 25 5.03 3.62 -9.30
CA ILE A 25 5.11 3.89 -10.74
C ILE A 25 3.91 4.68 -11.23
N ASN A 26 2.70 4.26 -10.86
CA ASN A 26 1.48 4.93 -11.32
C ASN A 26 1.46 6.37 -10.85
N THR A 27 1.66 6.60 -9.55
CA THR A 27 1.58 7.92 -8.95
C THR A 27 2.79 8.79 -9.31
N GLY A 28 3.99 8.22 -9.37
CA GLY A 28 5.24 8.97 -9.56
C GLY A 28 5.71 9.15 -10.99
N ILE A 29 5.14 8.40 -11.94
CA ILE A 29 5.52 8.47 -13.36
C ILE A 29 4.27 8.64 -14.21
N ILE A 30 3.39 7.64 -14.20
CA ILE A 30 2.26 7.61 -15.16
C ILE A 30 1.37 8.83 -14.95
N PHE A 31 0.98 9.12 -13.72
CA PHE A 31 0.03 10.19 -13.39
C PHE A 31 0.61 11.58 -13.59
N ILE A 32 1.93 11.71 -13.51
CA ILE A 32 2.60 12.95 -13.87
C ILE A 32 2.56 13.14 -15.39
N LEU A 33 2.74 12.08 -16.18
CA LEU A 33 2.69 12.13 -17.65
C LEU A 33 1.28 12.39 -18.20
N ILE A 34 0.25 11.84 -17.54
CA ILE A 34 -1.16 12.03 -17.92
C ILE A 34 -1.91 12.94 -16.94
N GLN A 35 -1.22 13.92 -16.34
CA GLN A 35 -1.77 14.75 -15.26
C GLN A 35 -3.08 15.44 -15.66
N GLU A 36 -3.22 15.89 -16.90
CA GLU A 36 -4.46 16.52 -17.41
C GLU A 36 -5.68 15.59 -17.36
N TRP A 37 -5.48 14.28 -17.39
CA TRP A 37 -6.53 13.26 -17.34
C TRP A 37 -6.79 12.74 -15.92
N ILE A 38 -5.90 13.03 -14.98
CA ILE A 38 -5.99 12.61 -13.57
C ILE A 38 -6.44 13.78 -12.68
N GLY A 39 -5.93 14.98 -12.94
CA GLY A 39 -6.27 16.21 -12.22
C GLY A 39 -5.52 16.44 -10.90
N MET A 40 -4.81 15.43 -10.38
CA MET A 40 -4.04 15.59 -9.13
C MET A 40 -2.72 16.37 -9.37
N PRO A 41 -2.39 17.38 -8.54
CA PRO A 41 -1.16 18.15 -8.70
C PRO A 41 0.11 17.32 -8.49
N TYR A 42 1.17 17.62 -9.25
CA TYR A 42 2.47 16.93 -9.13
C TYR A 42 3.10 17.06 -7.74
N GLN A 43 2.86 18.17 -7.04
CA GLN A 43 3.34 18.39 -5.67
C GLN A 43 2.71 17.41 -4.67
N VAL A 44 1.57 16.81 -5.01
CA VAL A 44 0.90 15.78 -4.21
C VAL A 44 1.32 14.39 -4.66
N LEU A 45 1.38 14.16 -5.97
CA LEU A 45 1.74 12.87 -6.57
C LEU A 45 3.17 12.43 -6.19
N ILE A 46 4.15 13.34 -6.23
CA ILE A 46 5.55 13.02 -5.96
C ILE A 46 5.75 12.50 -4.52
N PRO A 47 5.28 13.19 -3.45
CA PRO A 47 5.38 12.66 -2.09
C PRO A 47 4.69 11.30 -1.90
N LEU A 48 3.50 11.10 -2.49
CA LEU A 48 2.79 9.81 -2.40
C LEU A 48 3.60 8.69 -3.06
N ALA A 49 4.19 8.95 -4.23
CA ALA A 49 5.05 7.99 -4.90
C ALA A 49 6.30 7.64 -4.09
N ILE A 50 6.90 8.62 -3.40
CA ILE A 50 8.05 8.39 -2.50
C ILE A 50 7.64 7.49 -1.33
N ILE A 51 6.50 7.76 -0.70
CA ILE A 51 5.99 6.92 0.40
C ILE A 51 5.76 5.48 -0.09
N ALA A 52 5.12 5.32 -1.25
CA ALA A 52 4.90 4.00 -1.85
C ALA A 52 6.22 3.28 -2.20
N ALA A 53 7.23 4.01 -2.70
CA ALA A 53 8.56 3.44 -2.96
C ALA A 53 9.24 2.97 -1.67
N VAL A 54 9.11 3.72 -0.57
CA VAL A 54 9.61 3.30 0.75
C VAL A 54 8.91 2.04 1.24
N PHE A 55 7.58 1.94 1.09
CA PHE A 55 6.84 0.73 1.44
C PHE A 55 7.25 -0.46 0.57
N CYS A 56 7.44 -0.27 -0.73
CA CYS A 56 7.96 -1.30 -1.62
C CYS A 56 9.30 -1.85 -1.13
N LEU A 57 10.28 -0.97 -0.84
CA LEU A 57 11.58 -1.38 -0.33
C LEU A 57 11.48 -2.10 1.02
N TYR A 58 10.65 -1.58 1.92
CA TYR A 58 10.43 -2.18 3.24
C TYR A 58 9.84 -3.59 3.13
N SER A 59 8.80 -3.77 2.32
CA SER A 59 8.07 -5.03 2.18
C SER A 59 8.87 -6.08 1.42
N LEU A 60 9.57 -5.70 0.34
CA LEU A 60 10.50 -6.60 -0.35
C LEU A 60 11.70 -6.96 0.55
N GLY A 61 12.22 -6.00 1.31
CA GLY A 61 13.25 -6.25 2.31
C GLY A 61 12.80 -7.27 3.36
N CYS A 62 11.57 -7.13 3.87
CA CYS A 62 10.96 -8.11 4.76
C CYS A 62 10.83 -9.48 4.10
N HIS A 63 10.43 -9.55 2.83
CA HIS A 63 10.31 -10.80 2.11
C HIS A 63 11.64 -11.56 2.02
N PHE A 64 12.72 -10.88 1.61
CA PHE A 64 14.01 -11.53 1.35
C PHE A 64 14.85 -11.78 2.61
N PHE A 65 14.80 -10.86 3.59
CA PHE A 65 15.73 -10.89 4.73
C PHE A 65 15.10 -11.32 6.06
N LEU A 66 13.77 -11.27 6.21
CA LEU A 66 13.12 -11.50 7.51
C LEU A 66 12.88 -12.99 7.82
N LYS A 67 13.71 -13.54 8.71
CA LYS A 67 13.62 -14.94 9.17
C LYS A 67 12.74 -15.14 10.41
N ARG A 68 12.57 -14.12 11.27
CA ARG A 68 11.80 -14.20 12.53
C ARG A 68 10.94 -12.93 12.74
N ASN A 69 10.00 -12.99 13.67
CA ASN A 69 9.16 -11.85 14.10
C ASN A 69 8.24 -11.23 13.03
N ARG A 70 7.83 -12.02 12.02
CA ARG A 70 6.97 -11.58 10.90
C ARG A 70 5.68 -10.88 11.33
N ARG A 71 5.14 -11.21 12.51
CA ARG A 71 3.96 -10.57 13.12
C ARG A 71 4.11 -9.05 13.20
N ASN A 72 5.18 -8.58 13.86
CA ASN A 72 5.33 -7.14 14.12
C ASN A 72 5.55 -6.36 12.82
N TYR A 73 6.25 -6.95 11.85
CA TYR A 73 6.48 -6.34 10.55
C TYR A 73 5.20 -6.26 9.71
N LEU A 74 4.38 -7.32 9.67
CA LEU A 74 3.06 -7.26 9.01
C LEU A 74 2.15 -6.21 9.64
N ARG A 75 2.16 -6.08 10.97
CA ARG A 75 1.41 -5.03 11.67
C ARG A 75 1.90 -3.63 11.32
N ALA A 76 3.22 -3.44 11.22
CA ALA A 76 3.79 -2.15 10.83
C ALA A 76 3.37 -1.76 9.41
N ILE A 77 3.36 -2.72 8.46
CA ILE A 77 2.89 -2.49 7.09
C ILE A 77 1.40 -2.14 7.10
N ALA A 78 0.56 -2.90 7.78
CA ALA A 78 -0.88 -2.64 7.86
C ALA A 78 -1.19 -1.24 8.42
N ILE A 79 -0.46 -0.79 9.45
CA ILE A 79 -0.59 0.55 10.01
C ILE A 79 -0.10 1.60 9.01
N GLY A 80 1.04 1.37 8.35
CA GLY A 80 1.58 2.26 7.33
C GLY A 80 0.63 2.43 6.15
N ASN A 81 0.09 1.32 5.63
CA ASN A 81 -0.91 1.31 4.56
C ASN A 81 -2.19 2.02 4.99
N LEU A 82 -2.66 1.85 6.23
CA LEU A 82 -3.80 2.58 6.77
C LEU A 82 -3.55 4.09 6.79
N MET A 83 -2.37 4.51 7.23
CA MET A 83 -1.97 5.93 7.20
C MET A 83 -1.88 6.46 5.77
N TYR A 84 -1.32 5.68 4.86
CA TYR A 84 -1.23 6.04 3.44
C TYR A 84 -2.61 6.26 2.83
N ILE A 85 -3.53 5.30 2.93
CA ILE A 85 -4.88 5.48 2.35
C ILE A 85 -5.67 6.59 3.02
N SER A 86 -5.46 6.83 4.31
CA SER A 86 -6.08 7.96 5.03
C SER A 86 -5.55 9.29 4.51
N LEU A 87 -4.24 9.40 4.30
CA LEU A 87 -3.60 10.56 3.69
C LEU A 87 -4.12 10.78 2.26
N THR A 88 -4.16 9.73 1.43
CA THR A 88 -4.69 9.80 0.07
C THR A 88 -6.16 10.24 0.06
N ALA A 89 -6.98 9.75 1.00
CA ALA A 89 -8.39 10.16 1.11
C ALA A 89 -8.55 11.64 1.44
N ILE A 90 -7.74 12.15 2.39
CA ILE A 90 -7.71 13.59 2.72
C ILE A 90 -7.27 14.40 1.49
N LEU A 91 -6.24 13.97 0.77
CA LEU A 91 -5.73 14.67 -0.41
C LEU A 91 -6.74 14.69 -1.56
N VAL A 92 -7.46 13.58 -1.78
CA VAL A 92 -8.56 13.48 -2.74
C VAL A 92 -9.68 14.44 -2.38
N TYR A 93 -10.08 14.51 -1.12
CA TYR A 93 -11.10 15.45 -0.66
C TYR A 93 -10.68 16.91 -0.87
N LEU A 94 -9.43 17.27 -0.51
CA LEU A 94 -8.92 18.64 -0.65
C LEU A 94 -8.74 19.09 -2.11
N HIS A 95 -8.52 18.16 -3.03
CA HIS A 95 -8.30 18.44 -4.46
C HIS A 95 -9.46 17.96 -5.34
N PHE A 96 -10.62 17.68 -4.74
CA PHE A 96 -11.75 17.07 -5.45
C PHE A 96 -12.22 17.92 -6.64
N ASP A 97 -12.23 19.25 -6.50
CA ASP A 97 -12.62 20.18 -7.56
C ASP A 97 -11.68 20.16 -8.78
N ARG A 98 -10.46 19.64 -8.62
CA ARG A 98 -9.47 19.54 -9.70
C ARG A 98 -9.33 18.12 -10.25
N LEU A 99 -9.87 17.12 -9.55
CA LEU A 99 -9.74 15.73 -9.90
C LEU A 99 -10.64 15.38 -11.07
N GLU A 100 -10.07 14.73 -12.06
CA GLU A 100 -10.82 14.17 -13.17
C GLU A 100 -11.45 12.83 -12.79
N ILE A 101 -12.48 12.42 -13.51
CA ILE A 101 -13.22 11.17 -13.26
C ILE A 101 -12.26 9.96 -13.21
N LEU A 102 -11.27 9.91 -14.11
CA LEU A 102 -10.28 8.83 -14.13
C LEU A 102 -9.40 8.85 -12.87
N GLY A 103 -9.01 10.03 -12.40
CA GLY A 103 -8.28 10.20 -11.15
C GLY A 103 -9.10 9.70 -9.95
N VAL A 104 -10.37 10.10 -9.85
CA VAL A 104 -11.27 9.64 -8.78
C VAL A 104 -11.41 8.12 -8.80
N ILE A 105 -11.71 7.52 -9.96
CA ILE A 105 -11.86 6.06 -10.09
C ILE A 105 -10.59 5.35 -9.64
N TYR A 106 -9.41 5.84 -10.04
CA TYR A 106 -8.16 5.22 -9.65
C TYR A 106 -7.93 5.31 -8.14
N PHE A 107 -8.02 6.50 -7.53
CA PHE A 107 -7.73 6.64 -6.11
C PHE A 107 -8.70 5.85 -5.23
N ILE A 108 -9.98 5.77 -5.60
CA ILE A 108 -10.95 4.91 -4.93
C ILE A 108 -10.61 3.42 -5.11
N SER A 109 -10.17 3.02 -6.30
CA SER A 109 -9.74 1.65 -6.57
C SER A 109 -8.49 1.28 -5.75
N GLU A 110 -7.50 2.16 -5.69
CA GLU A 110 -6.29 1.99 -4.88
C GLU A 110 -6.65 1.87 -3.39
N MET A 111 -7.45 2.79 -2.85
CA MET A 111 -7.91 2.71 -1.45
C MET A 111 -8.64 1.41 -1.15
N THR A 112 -9.47 0.92 -2.08
CA THR A 112 -10.20 -0.34 -1.92
C THR A 112 -9.25 -1.53 -1.87
N ILE A 113 -8.32 -1.62 -2.82
CA ILE A 113 -7.33 -2.71 -2.88
C ILE A 113 -6.46 -2.71 -1.62
N VAL A 114 -5.95 -1.55 -1.22
CA VAL A 114 -5.09 -1.43 -0.04
C VAL A 114 -5.87 -1.70 1.25
N SER A 115 -7.15 -1.32 1.34
CA SER A 115 -8.00 -1.66 2.49
C SER A 115 -8.19 -3.17 2.67
N ILE A 116 -8.39 -3.90 1.56
CA ILE A 116 -8.46 -5.37 1.57
C ILE A 116 -7.12 -5.95 2.05
N LEU A 117 -6.00 -5.42 1.57
CA LEU A 117 -4.67 -5.88 1.97
C LEU A 117 -4.42 -5.65 3.47
N ILE A 118 -4.73 -4.47 4.00
CA ILE A 118 -4.66 -4.15 5.43
C ILE A 118 -5.44 -5.17 6.28
N TYR A 119 -6.66 -5.51 5.85
CA TYR A 119 -7.47 -6.50 6.54
C TYR A 119 -6.80 -7.89 6.58
N ILE A 120 -6.23 -8.32 5.45
CA ILE A 120 -5.50 -9.59 5.34
C ILE A 120 -4.26 -9.59 6.24
N GLU A 121 -3.48 -8.50 6.25
CA GLU A 121 -2.27 -8.35 7.04
C GLU A 121 -2.54 -8.41 8.55
N PHE A 122 -3.55 -7.68 9.03
CA PHE A 122 -3.97 -7.76 10.43
C PHE A 122 -4.49 -9.14 10.81
N SER A 123 -5.26 -9.77 9.91
CA SER A 123 -5.79 -11.13 10.13
C SER A 123 -4.65 -12.14 10.30
N ILE A 124 -3.67 -12.12 9.40
CA ILE A 124 -2.50 -13.02 9.47
C ILE A 124 -1.65 -12.70 10.69
N SER A 125 -1.42 -11.42 11.01
CA SER A 125 -0.68 -11.02 12.21
C SER A 125 -1.35 -11.54 13.48
N LYS A 126 -2.68 -11.47 13.59
CA LYS A 126 -3.43 -11.97 14.76
C LYS A 126 -3.33 -13.49 14.87
N ILE A 127 -3.37 -14.21 13.75
CA ILE A 127 -3.24 -15.67 13.75
C ILE A 127 -1.82 -16.09 14.16
N ILE A 128 -0.78 -15.38 13.73
CA ILE A 128 0.60 -15.66 14.17
C ILE A 128 0.72 -15.46 15.69
N ASP A 129 0.08 -14.43 16.25
CA ASP A 129 0.08 -14.12 17.69
C ASP A 129 -0.51 -15.25 18.55
N LEU A 130 -1.67 -15.78 18.15
CA LEU A 130 -2.37 -16.86 18.87
C LEU A 130 -1.62 -18.21 18.85
N ASN A 131 -0.54 -18.32 18.08
CA ASN A 131 0.23 -19.55 17.89
C ASN A 131 1.68 -19.43 18.40
N GLN A 132 2.03 -18.35 19.11
CA GLN A 132 3.26 -18.24 19.90
C GLN A 132 2.99 -18.62 21.36
#